data_AF-A0A1T2Y0T4-F1
#
_entry.id   AF-A0A1T2Y0T4-F1
#
_cell.length_a   1.000
_cell.length_b   1.000
_cell.length_c   1.000
_cell.angle_alpha   90.00
_cell.angle_beta   90.00
_cell.angle_gamma   90.00
#
_symmetry.space_group_name_H-M   'P 1'
#
loop_
_entity.id
_entity.type
_entity.pdbx_description
1 polymer ?
#
loop_
_entity_poly.entity_id
_entity_poly.type
_entity_poly.pdbx_seq_one_letter_code
_entity_poly.pdbx_strand_id
1 'polypeptide(L)'
;MSLTILEFARSYVAGRLSSEVFSEAYIELWKIERDRNILKLDEPPLSECLFSIFCAADMYEPNESREEYEFDDEMLRSEVATLVRKIVAD
;
A
#
# COMPACT_ATOMS: atom_id res chain seq x y z
N MET A 1 2.35 11.45 -11.89
CA MET A 1 2.75 10.09 -11.51
C MET A 1 3.01 10.04 -10.02
N SER A 2 2.48 9.02 -9.39
CA SER A 2 2.33 8.83 -7.95
C SER A 2 3.58 8.18 -7.33
N LEU A 3 4.73 8.83 -7.54
CA LEU A 3 6.03 8.30 -7.11
C LEU A 3 6.21 8.35 -5.59
N THR A 4 5.64 9.36 -4.93
CA THR A 4 5.75 9.53 -3.48
C THR A 4 5.11 8.37 -2.72
N ILE A 5 3.88 7.98 -3.09
CA ILE A 5 3.18 6.88 -2.44
C ILE A 5 3.82 5.51 -2.74
N LEU A 6 4.41 5.34 -3.93
CA LEU A 6 5.22 4.15 -4.25
C LEU A 6 6.48 4.06 -3.37
N GLU A 7 7.21 5.17 -3.19
CA GLU A 7 8.38 5.20 -2.30
C GLU A 7 8.00 5.03 -0.83
N PHE A 8 6.80 5.48 -0.43
CA PHE A 8 6.25 5.22 0.89
C PHE A 8 6.01 3.71 1.11
N ALA A 9 5.41 3.01 0.13
CA ALA A 9 5.28 1.55 0.18
C ALA A 9 6.63 0.82 0.22
N ARG A 10 7.61 1.24 -0.59
CA ARG A 10 8.98 0.71 -0.53
C ARG A 10 9.64 0.91 0.83
N SER A 11 9.39 2.05 1.47
CA SER A 11 9.88 2.36 2.81
C SER A 11 9.32 1.41 3.87
N TYR A 12 8.03 1.11 3.78
CA TYR A 12 7.37 0.14 4.65
C TYR A 12 7.94 -1.26 4.49
N VAL A 13 8.09 -1.74 3.24
CA VAL A 13 8.72 -3.04 2.94
C VAL A 13 10.14 -3.13 3.48
N ALA A 14 10.90 -2.02 3.42
CA ALA A 14 12.24 -1.92 4.00
C ALA A 14 12.25 -1.86 5.54
N GLY A 15 11.10 -1.96 6.20
CA GLY A 15 10.96 -1.98 7.66
C GLY A 15 11.11 -0.63 8.34
N ARG A 16 10.98 0.48 7.60
CA ARG A 16 11.11 1.84 8.17
C ARG A 16 9.85 2.30 8.92
N LEU A 17 8.75 1.58 8.79
CA LEU A 17 7.43 1.93 9.35
C LEU A 17 6.80 0.68 9.98
N SER A 18 5.98 0.87 11.01
CA SER A 18 5.03 -0.16 11.45
C SER A 18 3.88 -0.29 10.45
N SER A 19 3.18 -1.42 10.49
CA SER A 19 2.02 -1.69 9.63
C SER A 19 0.87 -0.75 9.92
N GLU A 20 0.61 -0.45 11.20
CA GLU A 20 -0.39 0.52 11.65
C GLU A 20 -0.14 1.93 11.08
N VAL A 21 1.09 2.44 11.21
CA VAL A 21 1.44 3.75 10.63
C VAL A 21 1.35 3.71 9.12
N PHE A 22 1.77 2.60 8.50
CA PHE A 22 1.73 2.45 7.06
C PHE A 22 0.28 2.42 6.54
N SER A 23 -0.61 1.62 7.12
CA SER A 23 -1.97 1.42 6.63
C SER A 23 -2.75 2.74 6.64
N GLU A 24 -2.75 3.44 7.77
CA GLU A 24 -3.44 4.73 7.92
C GLU A 24 -2.88 5.78 6.96
N ALA A 25 -1.55 5.98 6.99
CA ALA A 25 -0.93 7.03 6.18
C ALA A 25 -1.00 6.73 4.68
N TYR A 26 -0.88 5.47 4.27
CA TYR A 26 -0.99 5.09 2.86
C TYR A 26 -2.39 5.38 2.33
N ILE A 27 -3.44 5.00 3.06
CA ILE A 27 -4.84 5.25 2.70
C ILE A 27 -5.09 6.76 2.51
N GLU A 28 -4.60 7.59 3.43
CA GLU A 28 -4.78 9.03 3.34
C GLU A 28 -3.98 9.65 2.19
N LEU A 29 -2.73 9.24 1.98
CA LEU A 29 -1.92 9.66 0.83
C LEU A 29 -2.59 9.31 -0.50
N TRP A 30 -3.13 8.09 -0.61
CA TRP A 30 -3.81 7.63 -1.81
C TRP A 30 -5.05 8.47 -2.12
N LYS A 31 -5.88 8.76 -1.10
CA LYS A 31 -7.06 9.63 -1.24
C LYS A 31 -6.67 11.05 -1.67
N ILE A 32 -5.62 11.62 -1.07
CA ILE A 32 -5.10 12.95 -1.45
C ILE A 32 -4.69 12.97 -2.93
N GLU A 33 -3.94 11.97 -3.39
CA GLU A 33 -3.51 11.90 -4.78
C GLU A 33 -4.68 11.66 -5.74
N ARG A 34 -5.67 10.84 -5.35
CA ARG A 34 -6.94 10.66 -6.09
C ARG A 34 -7.68 11.97 -6.26
N ASP A 35 -7.91 12.69 -5.17
CA ASP A 35 -8.73 13.91 -5.15
C ASP A 35 -8.05 15.05 -5.93
N ARG A 36 -6.72 15.03 -6.00
CA ARG A 36 -5.92 15.93 -6.84
C ARG A 36 -5.76 15.48 -8.29
N ASN A 37 -6.42 14.40 -8.70
CA ASN A 37 -6.32 13.78 -10.02
C ASN A 37 -4.90 13.33 -10.41
N ILE A 38 -4.01 13.10 -9.44
CA ILE A 38 -2.62 12.68 -9.69
C ILE A 38 -2.57 11.23 -10.16
N LEU A 39 -3.40 10.35 -9.58
CA LEU A 39 -3.47 8.92 -9.93
C LEU A 39 -3.85 8.68 -11.41
N LYS A 40 -4.56 9.63 -12.04
CA LYS A 40 -4.92 9.56 -13.47
C LYS A 40 -3.72 9.68 -14.41
N LEU A 41 -2.58 10.12 -13.88
CA LEU A 41 -1.33 10.27 -14.62
C LEU A 41 -0.44 9.03 -14.49
N ASP A 42 -0.90 7.99 -13.79
CA ASP A 42 -0.14 6.75 -13.63
C ASP A 42 -0.37 5.81 -14.80
N GLU A 43 0.71 5.16 -15.24
CA GLU A 43 0.60 4.04 -16.17
C GLU A 43 -0.21 2.90 -15.55
N PRO A 44 -0.94 2.09 -16.34
CA PRO A 44 -1.84 1.07 -15.81
C PRO A 44 -1.21 0.13 -14.77
N PRO A 45 0.04 -0.37 -14.93
CA PRO A 45 0.66 -1.24 -13.92
C PRO A 45 0.86 -0.54 -12.57
N LEU A 46 1.27 0.73 -12.59
CA LEU A 46 1.45 1.51 -11.37
C LEU A 46 0.10 1.79 -10.69
N SER A 47 -0.91 2.19 -11.48
CA SER A 47 -2.25 2.45 -10.97
C SER A 47 -2.86 1.21 -10.30
N GLU A 48 -2.74 0.04 -10.95
CA GLU A 48 -3.19 -1.24 -10.40
C GLU A 48 -2.46 -1.58 -9.09
N CYS A 49 -1.13 -1.48 -9.08
CA CYS A 49 -0.34 -1.76 -7.89
C CYS A 49 -0.72 -0.86 -6.71
N LEU A 50 -0.84 0.45 -6.94
CA LEU A 50 -1.17 1.40 -5.87
C LEU A 50 -2.58 1.18 -5.32
N PHE A 51 -3.53 0.80 -6.17
CA PHE A 51 -4.88 0.42 -5.75
C PHE A 51 -4.90 -0.92 -4.99
N SER A 52 -4.15 -1.93 -5.43
CA SER A 52 -4.04 -3.19 -4.68
C SER A 52 -3.44 -2.99 -3.30
N ILE A 53 -2.42 -2.13 -3.17
CA ILE A 53 -1.84 -1.80 -1.86
C ILE A 53 -2.86 -1.07 -0.98
N PHE A 54 -3.70 -0.18 -1.56
CA PHE A 54 -4.79 0.45 -0.82
C PHE A 54 -5.75 -0.60 -0.23
N CYS A 55 -6.18 -1.58 -1.03
CA CYS A 55 -7.03 -2.65 -0.55
C CYS A 55 -6.34 -3.49 0.54
N ALA A 56 -5.06 -3.81 0.40
CA ALA A 56 -4.31 -4.52 1.43
C ALA A 56 -4.22 -3.73 2.74
N ALA A 57 -3.96 -2.42 2.67
CA ALA A 57 -3.93 -1.54 3.83
C ALA A 57 -5.30 -1.43 4.52
N ASP A 58 -6.39 -1.42 3.77
CA ASP A 58 -7.77 -1.36 4.29
C ASP A 58 -8.20 -2.66 5.00
N MET A 59 -7.53 -3.79 4.69
CA MET A 59 -7.76 -5.09 5.36
C MET A 59 -6.90 -5.28 6.62
N TYR A 60 -6.02 -4.35 6.97
CA TYR A 60 -5.15 -4.49 8.13
C TYR A 60 -5.91 -4.29 9.45
N GLU A 61 -5.79 -5.25 10.36
CA GLU A 61 -6.38 -5.20 11.70
C GLU A 61 -5.36 -5.75 12.71
N PRO A 62 -4.75 -4.90 13.58
CA PRO A 62 -3.73 -5.33 14.53
C PRO A 62 -4.28 -6.20 15.67
N ASN A 63 -5.59 -6.18 15.92
CA ASN A 63 -6.17 -6.93 17.04
C ASN A 63 -6.11 -8.46 16.84
N GLU A 64 -5.93 -9.20 17.93
CA GLU A 64 -5.94 -10.67 17.89
C GLU A 64 -7.32 -11.25 17.55
N SER A 65 -8.38 -10.46 17.72
CA SER A 65 -9.75 -10.81 17.35
C SER A 65 -10.09 -10.49 15.89
N ARG A 66 -9.08 -10.24 15.04
CA ARG A 66 -9.28 -10.00 13.61
C ARG A 66 -9.98 -11.19 12.95
N GLU A 67 -10.75 -10.89 11.92
CA GLU A 67 -11.38 -11.90 11.07
C GLU A 67 -10.31 -12.65 10.25
N GLU A 68 -10.59 -13.89 9.83
CA GLU A 68 -9.60 -14.74 9.13
C GLU A 68 -9.10 -14.14 7.79
N TYR A 69 -9.86 -13.21 7.20
CA TYR A 69 -9.49 -12.54 5.95
C TYR A 69 -8.70 -11.24 6.17
N GLU A 70 -8.62 -10.75 7.41
CA GLU A 70 -7.89 -9.52 7.76
C GLU A 70 -6.40 -9.80 7.94
N PHE A 71 -5.59 -8.77 7.71
CA PHE A 71 -4.13 -8.89 7.71
C PHE A 71 -3.54 -8.46 9.05
N ASP A 72 -2.62 -9.27 9.56
CA ASP A 72 -1.65 -8.83 10.55
C ASP A 72 -0.45 -8.12 9.91
N ASP A 73 0.53 -7.79 10.75
CA ASP A 73 1.76 -7.12 10.36
C ASP A 73 2.56 -7.88 9.28
N GLU A 74 2.69 -9.21 9.44
CA GLU A 74 3.49 -10.02 8.53
C GLU A 74 2.78 -10.21 7.20
N MET A 75 1.47 -10.48 7.24
CA MET A 75 0.62 -10.61 6.06
C MET A 75 0.61 -9.33 5.23
N LEU A 76 0.35 -8.17 5.86
CA LEU A 76 0.36 -6.90 5.17
C LEU A 76 1.71 -6.62 4.52
N ARG A 77 2.81 -6.81 5.27
CA ARG A 77 4.15 -6.55 4.75
C ARG A 77 4.50 -7.45 3.57
N SER A 78 4.14 -8.74 3.66
CA SER A 78 4.37 -9.72 2.61
C SER A 78 3.60 -9.39 1.32
N GLU A 79 2.33 -8.99 1.46
CA GLU A 79 1.49 -8.61 0.32
C GLU A 79 2.03 -7.36 -0.36
N VAL A 80 2.33 -6.30 0.40
CA VAL A 80 2.89 -5.06 -0.15
C VAL A 80 4.25 -5.31 -0.82
N ALA A 81 5.12 -6.15 -0.23
CA ALA A 81 6.38 -6.53 -0.85
C ALA A 81 6.18 -7.28 -2.18
N THR A 82 5.14 -8.09 -2.28
CA THR A 82 4.79 -8.80 -3.52
C THR A 82 4.27 -7.85 -4.59
N LEU A 83 3.39 -6.91 -4.25
CA LEU A 83 2.86 -5.91 -5.17
C LEU A 83 3.96 -4.97 -5.68
N VAL A 84 4.82 -4.46 -4.80
CA VAL A 84 5.91 -3.54 -5.18
C VAL A 84 6.94 -4.22 -6.10
N ARG A 85 7.22 -5.51 -5.92
CA ARG A 85 8.14 -6.26 -6.79
C ARG A 85 7.66 -6.34 -8.24
N LYS A 86 6.34 -6.40 -8.47
CA LYS A 86 5.77 -6.44 -9.83
C LYS A 86 6.09 -5.17 -10.64
N ILE A 87 6.33 -4.04 -9.98
CA ILE A 87 6.67 -2.75 -10.62
C ILE A 87 8.16 -2.65 -11.01
N VAL A 88 9.04 -3.44 -10.38
CA VAL A 88 10.49 -3.41 -10.66
C VAL A 88 10.88 -4.36 -11.80
N ALA A 89 9.96 -5.23 -12.22
CA ALA A 89 10.22 -6.29 -13.20
C ALA A 89 10.02 -5.88 -14.67
N ASP A 90 9.77 -4.59 -14.95
CA ASP A 90 9.63 -4.03 -16.31
C ASP A 90 10.85 -3.18 -16.73
#